data_AF-A0A9P4QVP9-F1
#
_entry.id   AF-A0A9P4QVP9-F1
#
_cell.length_a   1.000
_cell.length_b   1.000
_cell.length_c   1.000
_cell.angle_alpha   90.00
_cell.angle_beta   90.00
_cell.angle_gamma   90.00
#
_symmetry.space_group_name_H-M   'P 1'
#
loop_
_entity.id
_entity.type
_entity.pdbx_description
1 polymer ?
#
loop_
_entity_poly.entity_id
_entity_poly.type
_entity_poly.pdbx_seq_one_letter_code
_entity_poly.pdbx_strand_id
1 'polypeptide(L)'
;MYYETLHTPASGGGVSIKVSATPDMSRITQFEYALGGGLVYYDISLLDCLGPGHDASKCPGWADGLLAVGGGSCGNAGRLECKAKETCEHVNGAYWSPEANYTDQAPVRACKEGEGVSFELCAGLR
;
A
#
# COMPACT_ATOMS: atom_id res chain seq x y z
N MET A 1 -14.83 -7.30 4.30
CA MET A 1 -13.89 -7.86 3.30
C MET A 1 -14.34 -7.35 1.95
N TYR A 2 -13.42 -6.77 1.17
CA TYR A 2 -13.67 -6.18 -0.14
C TYR A 2 -12.82 -6.91 -1.18
N TYR A 3 -13.38 -7.11 -2.37
CA TYR A 3 -12.71 -7.79 -3.47
C TYR A 3 -13.09 -7.12 -4.79
N GLU A 4 -12.13 -7.07 -5.70
CA GLU A 4 -12.33 -6.67 -7.09
C GLU A 4 -11.43 -7.50 -8.00
N THR A 5 -11.81 -7.62 -9.26
CA THR A 5 -10.93 -8.18 -10.29
C THR A 5 -9.88 -7.12 -10.65
N LEU A 6 -8.61 -7.53 -10.69
CA LEU A 6 -7.55 -6.67 -11.20
C LEU A 6 -7.90 -6.19 -12.61
N HIS A 7 -7.83 -4.88 -12.83
CA HIS A 7 -8.13 -4.28 -14.12
C HIS A 7 -7.27 -3.03 -14.35
N THR A 8 -7.09 -2.68 -15.61
CA THR A 8 -6.56 -1.36 -16.00
C THR A 8 -7.74 -0.41 -16.21
N PRO A 9 -7.77 0.75 -15.55
CA PRO A 9 -8.80 1.76 -15.82
C PRO A 9 -8.81 2.18 -17.29
N ALA A 10 -9.98 2.53 -17.82
CA ALA A 10 -10.12 2.95 -19.23
C ALA A 10 -9.30 4.22 -19.56
N SER A 11 -9.05 5.06 -18.55
CA SER A 11 -8.18 6.24 -18.64
C SER A 11 -6.68 5.92 -18.64
N GLY A 12 -6.30 4.64 -18.50
CA GLY A 12 -4.94 4.22 -18.19
C GLY A 12 -4.58 4.44 -16.71
N GLY A 13 -3.33 4.12 -16.38
CA GLY A 13 -2.79 4.24 -15.02
C GLY A 13 -3.06 3.02 -14.13
N GLY A 14 -2.97 3.25 -12.82
CA GLY A 14 -3.28 2.27 -11.77
C GLY A 14 -4.63 2.50 -11.11
N VAL A 15 -5.00 1.58 -10.23
CA VAL A 15 -6.15 1.66 -9.34
C VAL A 15 -5.65 2.03 -7.95
N SER A 16 -6.37 2.92 -7.27
CA SER A 16 -6.11 3.30 -5.88
C SER A 16 -7.35 3.02 -5.03
N ILE A 17 -7.20 2.08 -4.10
CA ILE A 17 -8.21 1.72 -3.11
C ILE A 17 -7.97 2.59 -1.88
N LYS A 18 -8.85 3.57 -1.68
CA LYS A 18 -8.74 4.56 -0.60
C LYS A 18 -9.58 4.11 0.59
N VAL A 19 -8.96 4.02 1.77
CA VAL A 19 -9.64 3.64 3.01
C VAL A 19 -9.64 4.81 3.97
N SER A 20 -10.82 5.16 4.51
CA SER A 20 -10.97 6.17 5.55
C SER A 20 -11.76 5.65 6.74
N ALA A 21 -11.48 6.21 7.92
CA ALA A 21 -12.31 6.03 9.12
C ALA A 21 -13.44 7.07 9.21
N THR A 22 -13.46 8.07 8.32
CA THR A 22 -14.46 9.14 8.30
C THR A 22 -15.22 9.18 6.97
N PRO A 23 -16.52 9.53 6.97
CA PRO A 23 -17.29 9.63 5.72
C PRO A 23 -16.79 10.70 4.74
N ASP A 24 -16.07 11.72 5.23
CA ASP A 24 -15.56 12.82 4.43
C ASP A 24 -14.27 12.48 3.66
N MET A 25 -13.67 11.30 3.93
CA MET A 25 -12.45 10.82 3.28
C MET A 25 -11.27 11.80 3.40
N SER A 26 -11.26 12.68 4.41
CA SER A 26 -10.24 13.72 4.59
C SER A 26 -8.86 13.17 4.97
N ARG A 27 -8.83 11.94 5.51
CA ARG A 27 -7.63 11.19 5.88
C ARG A 27 -7.77 9.77 5.37
N ILE A 28 -6.85 9.37 4.49
CA ILE A 28 -6.91 8.06 3.84
C ILE A 28 -5.56 7.36 3.88
N THR A 29 -5.62 6.05 4.04
CA THR A 29 -4.55 5.14 3.59
C THR A 29 -4.93 4.67 2.20
N GLN A 30 -3.99 4.74 1.27
CA GLN A 30 -4.19 4.25 -0.08
C GLN A 30 -3.47 2.91 -0.26
N PHE A 31 -4.13 1.99 -0.95
CA PHE A 31 -3.55 0.77 -1.46
C PHE A 31 -3.64 0.81 -2.98
N GLU A 32 -2.49 0.78 -3.64
CA GLU A 32 -2.43 1.09 -5.06
C GLU A 32 -1.95 -0.14 -5.82
N TYR A 33 -2.47 -0.33 -7.03
CA TYR A 33 -1.94 -1.32 -7.95
C TYR A 33 -1.98 -0.84 -9.40
N ALA A 34 -1.03 -1.31 -10.22
CA ALA A 34 -1.01 -1.08 -11.65
C ALA A 34 -0.60 -2.35 -12.40
N LEU A 35 -1.16 -2.56 -13.59
CA LEU A 35 -0.85 -3.71 -14.43
C LEU A 35 0.10 -3.31 -15.55
N GLY A 36 1.14 -4.13 -15.79
CA GLY A 36 2.09 -3.88 -16.87
C GLY A 36 3.04 -5.05 -17.06
N GLY A 37 3.30 -5.44 -18.32
CA GLY A 37 4.28 -6.49 -18.64
C GLY A 37 3.97 -7.87 -18.04
N GLY A 38 2.70 -8.18 -17.76
CA GLY A 38 2.28 -9.42 -17.09
C GLY A 38 2.52 -9.44 -15.58
N LEU A 39 2.83 -8.27 -15.00
CA LEU A 39 3.03 -8.05 -13.58
C LEU A 39 1.92 -7.15 -13.02
N VAL A 40 1.59 -7.38 -11.75
CA VAL A 40 0.89 -6.43 -10.89
C VAL A 40 1.92 -5.73 -10.01
N TYR A 41 2.02 -4.42 -10.18
CA TYR A 41 2.79 -3.53 -9.30
C TYR A 41 1.86 -3.04 -8.21
N TYR A 42 2.34 -2.92 -6.97
CA TYR A 42 1.53 -2.46 -5.85
C TYR A 42 2.37 -1.82 -4.75
N ASP A 43 1.71 -0.95 -3.98
CA ASP A 43 2.28 -0.24 -2.85
C ASP A 43 1.21 0.11 -1.80
N ILE A 44 1.68 0.65 -0.68
CA ILE A 44 0.88 1.22 0.40
C ILE A 44 1.29 2.68 0.52
N SER A 45 0.36 3.61 0.61
CA SER A 45 0.64 5.04 0.75
C SER A 45 -0.10 5.68 1.92
N LEU A 46 0.67 6.40 2.74
CA LEU A 46 0.19 7.12 3.93
C LEU A 46 0.16 8.64 3.73
N LEU A 47 0.51 9.13 2.54
CA LEU A 47 0.76 10.55 2.27
C LEU A 47 -0.42 11.47 2.65
N ASP A 48 -1.66 11.04 2.42
CA ASP A 48 -2.85 11.86 2.70
C ASP A 48 -3.29 11.85 4.17
N CYS A 49 -2.76 10.93 4.97
CA CYS A 49 -3.12 10.82 6.39
C CYS A 49 -2.01 11.26 7.33
N LEU A 50 -0.81 11.55 6.83
CA LEU A 50 0.30 12.08 7.61
C LEU A 50 -0.01 13.49 8.16
N GLY A 51 0.31 13.67 9.44
CA GLY A 51 0.28 14.94 10.16
C GLY A 51 1.65 15.61 10.23
N PRO A 52 1.74 16.76 10.92
CA PRO A 52 3.00 17.45 11.19
C PRO A 52 4.03 16.51 11.83
N GLY A 53 5.29 16.63 11.40
CA GLY A 53 6.36 15.78 11.93
C GLY A 53 6.21 14.31 11.56
N HIS A 54 5.54 14.01 10.44
CA HIS A 54 5.38 12.64 9.92
C HIS A 54 4.51 11.75 10.85
N ASP A 55 3.54 12.33 11.56
CA ASP A 55 2.63 11.57 12.42
C ASP A 55 1.59 10.78 11.62
N ALA A 56 1.67 9.44 11.66
CA ALA A 56 0.72 8.54 11.01
C ALA A 56 -0.45 8.10 11.92
N SER A 57 -0.64 8.71 13.09
CA SER A 57 -1.73 8.37 14.02
C SER A 57 -3.14 8.51 13.44
N LYS A 58 -3.29 9.24 12.34
CA LYS A 58 -4.55 9.44 11.60
C LYS A 58 -4.69 8.54 10.38
N CYS A 59 -3.72 7.68 10.11
CA CYS A 59 -3.74 6.73 9.01
C CYS A 59 -4.52 5.47 9.38
N PRO A 60 -5.63 5.17 8.67
CA PRO A 60 -6.39 3.94 8.90
C PRO A 60 -5.52 2.68 8.83
N GLY A 61 -5.63 1.82 9.85
CA GLY A 61 -4.90 0.56 9.93
C GLY A 61 -3.45 0.65 10.47
N TRP A 62 -2.79 1.80 10.38
CA TRP A 62 -1.39 1.96 10.84
C TRP A 62 -1.17 1.57 12.31
N ALA A 63 -2.15 1.87 13.18
CA ALA A 63 -2.07 1.58 14.62
C ALA A 63 -1.92 0.09 14.96
N ASP A 64 -2.37 -0.79 14.06
CA ASP A 64 -2.41 -2.25 14.23
C ASP A 64 -1.59 -3.00 13.15
N GLY A 65 -0.89 -2.25 12.30
CA GLY A 65 -0.05 -2.75 11.23
C GLY A 65 -0.77 -2.90 9.88
N LEU A 66 0.00 -2.71 8.81
CA LEU A 66 -0.43 -2.80 7.42
C LEU A 66 0.41 -3.84 6.69
N LEU A 67 -0.24 -4.61 5.82
CA LEU A 67 0.41 -5.64 5.03
C LEU A 67 -0.11 -5.63 3.60
N ALA A 68 0.80 -5.67 2.63
CA ALA A 68 0.49 -6.06 1.25
C ALA A 68 1.24 -7.35 0.92
N VAL A 69 0.55 -8.31 0.32
CA VAL A 69 1.11 -9.59 -0.11
C VAL A 69 0.71 -9.83 -1.55
N GLY A 70 1.70 -9.92 -2.44
CA GLY A 70 1.49 -10.45 -3.79
C GLY A 70 1.32 -11.97 -3.79
N GLY A 71 0.81 -12.50 -4.89
CA GLY A 71 0.54 -13.93 -5.04
C GLY A 71 1.72 -14.88 -4.73
N GLY A 72 1.41 -16.17 -4.54
CA GLY A 72 2.30 -17.15 -3.92
C GLY A 72 3.72 -17.27 -4.50
N SER A 73 3.90 -17.03 -5.81
CA SER A 73 5.21 -17.08 -6.46
C SER A 73 6.19 -16.00 -5.99
N CYS A 74 5.66 -14.92 -5.40
CA CYS A 74 6.47 -13.79 -4.93
C CYS A 74 7.16 -14.04 -3.58
N GLY A 75 6.65 -14.99 -2.78
CA GLY A 75 7.16 -15.25 -1.43
C GLY A 75 7.36 -13.98 -0.61
N ASN A 76 8.48 -13.90 0.12
CA ASN A 76 8.80 -12.73 0.94
C ASN A 76 9.18 -11.48 0.11
N ALA A 77 9.59 -11.65 -1.14
CA ALA A 77 9.95 -10.51 -1.98
C ALA A 77 8.73 -9.67 -2.34
N GLY A 78 7.54 -10.27 -2.45
CA GLY A 78 6.28 -9.58 -2.68
C GLY A 78 5.55 -9.19 -1.41
N ARG A 79 6.27 -8.78 -0.36
CA ARG A 79 5.66 -8.30 0.89
C ARG A 79 6.03 -6.84 1.11
N LEU A 80 5.04 -6.06 1.51
CA LEU A 80 5.22 -4.73 2.10
C LEU A 80 4.59 -4.78 3.49
N GLU A 81 5.36 -4.42 4.50
CA GLU A 81 5.01 -4.54 5.91
C GLU A 81 5.26 -3.21 6.61
N CYS A 82 4.24 -2.72 7.31
CA CYS A 82 4.36 -1.62 8.25
C CYS A 82 3.89 -2.14 9.59
N LYS A 83 4.79 -2.27 10.59
CA LYS A 83 4.37 -2.75 11.90
C LYS A 83 3.49 -1.73 12.60
N ALA A 84 2.73 -2.22 13.58
CA ALA A 84 1.89 -1.37 14.41
C ALA A 84 2.70 -0.18 14.97
N LYS A 85 2.27 1.03 14.63
CA LYS A 85 2.82 2.30 15.13
C LYS A 85 4.27 2.60 14.73
N GLU A 86 4.80 1.93 13.71
CA GLU A 86 6.16 2.15 13.20
C GLU A 86 6.21 3.24 12.12
N THR A 87 7.30 4.00 12.07
CA THR A 87 7.64 4.79 10.88
C THR A 87 8.19 3.84 9.80
N CYS A 88 7.34 3.42 8.86
CA CYS A 88 7.70 2.44 7.83
C CYS A 88 8.17 3.08 6.51
N GLU A 89 8.94 4.17 6.60
CA GLU A 89 9.61 4.83 5.46
C GLU A 89 10.84 4.02 5.02
N HIS A 90 10.61 2.87 4.40
CA HIS A 90 11.67 2.00 3.91
C HIS A 90 11.18 1.13 2.74
N VAL A 91 12.11 0.52 1.99
CA VAL A 91 11.81 -0.24 0.77
C VAL A 91 10.76 -1.35 0.93
N ASN A 92 10.64 -1.97 2.11
CA ASN A 92 9.64 -3.00 2.41
C ASN A 92 8.39 -2.44 3.12
N GLY A 93 8.15 -1.12 3.08
CA GLY A 93 7.18 -0.44 3.93
C GLY A 93 6.08 0.24 3.14
N ALA A 94 5.85 1.52 3.43
CA ALA A 94 4.83 2.34 2.77
C ALA A 94 5.43 3.67 2.30
N TYR A 95 4.80 4.29 1.31
CA TYR A 95 5.10 5.66 0.92
C TYR A 95 4.79 6.59 2.09
N TRP A 96 5.87 7.17 2.61
CA TRP A 96 5.86 8.12 3.71
C TRP A 96 6.25 9.53 3.25
N SER A 97 6.89 9.62 2.10
CA SER A 97 7.24 10.83 1.38
C SER A 97 6.85 10.70 -0.10
N PRO A 98 6.48 11.80 -0.79
CA PRO A 98 6.15 11.76 -2.21
C PRO A 98 7.29 11.15 -3.03
N GLU A 99 6.96 10.21 -3.91
CA GLU A 99 7.92 9.52 -4.79
C GLU A 99 9.11 8.89 -4.04
N ALA A 100 8.96 8.59 -2.74
CA ALA A 100 10.07 8.16 -1.87
C ALA A 100 11.30 9.08 -1.99
N ASN A 101 11.07 10.39 -2.11
CA ASN A 101 12.09 11.41 -2.37
C ASN A 101 12.94 11.15 -3.63
N TYR A 102 12.38 10.44 -4.62
CA TYR A 102 13.06 10.04 -5.87
C TYR A 102 14.29 9.15 -5.64
N THR A 103 14.30 8.39 -4.54
CA THR A 103 15.36 7.41 -4.26
C THR A 103 15.07 6.07 -4.94
N ASP A 104 16.06 5.18 -4.97
CA ASP A 104 15.90 3.79 -5.39
C ASP A 104 15.19 2.90 -4.36
N GLN A 105 14.70 3.50 -3.26
CA GLN A 105 14.06 2.82 -2.14
C GLN A 105 12.52 2.91 -2.16
N ALA A 106 11.94 3.23 -3.31
CA ALA A 106 10.48 3.28 -3.47
C ALA A 106 9.82 1.98 -2.97
N PRO A 107 8.82 2.05 -2.07
CA PRO A 107 8.18 0.89 -1.45
C PRO A 107 7.13 0.26 -2.38
N VAL A 108 7.57 -0.11 -3.59
CA VAL A 108 6.75 -0.76 -4.61
C VAL A 108 7.20 -2.20 -4.76
N ARG A 109 6.25 -3.13 -4.93
CA ARG A 109 6.51 -4.51 -5.31
C ARG A 109 5.83 -4.87 -6.59
N ALA A 110 6.38 -5.89 -7.25
CA ALA A 110 5.85 -6.42 -8.50
C ALA A 110 5.78 -7.94 -8.42
N CYS A 111 4.62 -8.50 -8.73
CA CYS A 111 4.38 -9.95 -8.74
C CYS A 111 3.66 -10.35 -10.02
N LYS A 112 3.61 -11.65 -10.31
CA LYS A 112 2.86 -12.16 -11.45
C LYS A 112 1.38 -11.79 -11.31
N GLU A 113 0.85 -11.11 -12.32
CA GLU A 113 -0.52 -10.57 -12.32
C GLU A 113 -1.59 -11.63 -11.97
N GLY A 114 -1.48 -12.81 -12.57
CA GLY A 114 -2.47 -13.88 -12.43
C GLY A 114 -2.58 -14.51 -11.04
N GLU A 115 -1.78 -14.07 -10.07
CA GLU A 115 -1.82 -14.58 -8.69
C GLU A 115 -2.38 -13.56 -7.68
N GLY A 116 -2.70 -12.35 -8.14
CA GLY A 116 -3.36 -11.32 -7.34
C GLY A 116 -2.47 -10.59 -6.32
N VAL A 117 -3.10 -9.69 -5.58
CA VAL A 117 -2.54 -8.98 -4.43
C VAL A 117 -3.59 -8.91 -3.33
N SER A 118 -3.16 -9.02 -2.08
CA SER A 118 -4.01 -8.83 -0.89
C SER A 118 -3.45 -7.69 -0.05
N PHE A 119 -4.34 -6.82 0.40
CA PHE A 119 -4.03 -5.75 1.36
C PHE A 119 -4.78 -6.03 2.66
N GLU A 120 -4.07 -5.98 3.78
CA GLU A 120 -4.62 -6.20 5.11
C GLU A 120 -4.40 -4.96 5.98
N LEU A 121 -5.50 -4.46 6.53
CA LEU A 121 -5.50 -3.51 7.63
C LEU A 121 -5.59 -4.27 8.94
N CYS A 122 -4.98 -3.73 9.99
CA CYS A 122 -4.94 -4.37 11.30
C CYS A 122 -4.34 -5.79 11.23
N ALA A 123 -3.25 -5.92 10.46
CA ALA A 123 -2.57 -7.18 10.19
C ALA A 123 -1.97 -7.84 11.46
N GLY A 124 -1.95 -7.12 12.60
CA GLY A 124 -1.44 -7.64 13.87
C GLY A 124 0.08 -7.79 13.89
N LEU A 125 0.78 -7.08 12.99
CA LEU A 125 2.23 -7.04 12.91
C LEU A 125 2.81 -6.27 14.10
N ARG A 126 3.74 -6.87 14.84
CA ARG A 126 4.36 -6.30 16.05
C ARG A 126 5.88 -6.25 15.97
#